data_AF-A0A532DGY6-F1
#
_entry.id   AF-A0A532DGY6-F1
#
_cell.length_a   1.000
_cell.length_b   1.000
_cell.length_c   1.000
_cell.angle_alpha   90.00
_cell.angle_beta   90.00
_cell.angle_gamma   90.00
#
_symmetry.space_group_name_H-M   'P 1'
#
loop_
_entity.id
_entity.type
_entity.pdbx_description
1 polymer ?
#
loop_
_entity_poly.entity_id
_entity_poly.type
_entity_poly.pdbx_seq_one_letter_code
_entity_poly.pdbx_strand_id
1 'polypeptide(L)'
;MSEPKDTPVALNVRLSPSDSSAHPRVTNYTNVGMAQGVAYIDFGFIEPALLAAVAKTAKNGPAAPKRLDGHMVTRVGMDVLALVRLHKQIQQVLIGLQSAQKPKEKGVE
;
A
#
# COMPACT_ATOMS: atom_id res chain seq x y z
N MET A 1 -37.82 20.59 -22.61
CA MET A 1 -36.41 20.93 -22.36
C MET A 1 -35.76 19.67 -21.81
N SER A 2 -34.85 19.04 -22.56
CA SER A 2 -34.21 17.79 -22.14
C SER A 2 -32.99 18.11 -21.27
N GLU A 3 -32.90 17.51 -20.09
CA GLU A 3 -31.75 17.67 -19.19
C GLU A 3 -30.46 17.16 -19.87
N PRO A 4 -29.31 17.84 -19.65
CA PRO A 4 -28.04 17.36 -20.17
C PRO A 4 -27.71 16.00 -19.55
N LYS A 5 -27.41 15.02 -20.41
CA LYS A 5 -27.05 13.67 -20.00
C LYS A 5 -25.57 13.62 -19.66
N ASP A 6 -25.24 13.52 -18.38
CA ASP A 6 -23.86 13.37 -17.92
C ASP A 6 -23.23 12.11 -18.51
N THR A 7 -22.21 12.31 -19.36
CA THR A 7 -21.46 11.22 -20.00
C THR A 7 -20.10 11.10 -19.32
N PRO A 8 -19.76 9.95 -18.72
CA PRO A 8 -18.46 9.74 -18.09
C PRO A 8 -17.32 9.87 -19.12
N VAL A 9 -16.28 10.63 -18.78
CA VAL A 9 -15.07 10.79 -19.61
C VAL A 9 -13.93 9.96 -19.02
N ALA A 10 -13.30 9.14 -19.84
CA ALA A 10 -12.07 8.44 -19.47
C ALA A 10 -10.89 9.42 -19.47
N LEU A 11 -10.23 9.58 -18.32
CA LEU A 11 -9.09 10.48 -18.15
C LEU A 11 -7.83 9.69 -17.77
N ASN A 12 -6.77 9.87 -18.55
CA ASN A 12 -5.44 9.37 -18.20
C ASN A 12 -4.72 10.41 -17.35
N VAL A 13 -4.41 10.06 -16.10
CA VAL A 13 -3.68 10.93 -15.17
C VAL A 13 -2.22 10.52 -15.16
N ARG A 14 -1.31 11.46 -15.49
CA ARG A 14 0.14 11.28 -15.35
C ARG A 14 0.67 12.27 -14.33
N LEU A 15 1.39 11.78 -13.33
CA LEU A 15 2.07 12.60 -12.34
C LEU A 15 3.52 12.81 -12.74
N SER A 16 4.01 14.04 -12.58
CA SER A 16 5.44 14.37 -12.68
C SER A 16 6.04 14.48 -11.28
N PRO A 17 7.28 14.01 -11.05
CA PRO A 17 8.01 14.30 -9.82
C PRO A 17 7.99 15.78 -9.46
N SER A 18 7.72 16.10 -8.20
CA SER A 18 7.84 17.48 -7.70
C SER A 18 9.30 17.91 -7.56
N ASP A 19 10.21 16.96 -7.28
CA ASP A 19 11.63 17.19 -7.05
C ASP A 19 12.52 16.12 -7.69
N SER A 20 13.77 16.48 -7.96
CA SER A 20 14.80 15.58 -8.52
C SER A 20 15.10 14.34 -7.65
N SER A 21 14.66 14.33 -6.39
CA SER A 21 14.87 13.24 -5.44
C SER A 21 13.69 12.26 -5.31
N ALA A 22 12.66 12.39 -6.17
CA ALA A 22 11.49 11.49 -6.20
C ALA A 22 11.81 10.08 -6.73
N HIS A 23 13.02 9.58 -6.48
CA HIS A 23 13.33 8.18 -6.68
C HIS A 23 12.46 7.34 -5.75
N PRO A 24 11.93 6.20 -6.24
CA PRO A 24 11.24 5.25 -5.39
C PRO A 24 12.13 4.87 -4.20
N ARG A 25 11.60 5.05 -2.98
CA ARG A 25 12.29 4.62 -1.76
C ARG A 25 11.75 3.26 -1.34
N VAL A 26 12.66 2.34 -1.02
CA VAL A 26 12.28 1.02 -0.54
C VAL A 26 11.73 1.14 0.88
N THR A 27 10.54 0.59 1.09
CA THR A 27 9.90 0.47 2.40
C THR A 27 9.49 -0.98 2.60
N ASN A 28 9.61 -1.49 3.82
CA ASN A 28 9.21 -2.85 4.17
C ASN A 28 8.27 -2.89 5.39
N TYR A 29 7.86 -1.71 5.85
CA TYR A 29 6.89 -1.54 6.91
C TYR A 29 5.88 -0.48 6.49
N THR A 30 4.60 -0.79 6.67
CA THR A 30 3.50 0.13 6.39
C THR A 30 2.53 0.11 7.56
N ASN A 31 2.09 1.29 8.00
CA ASN A 31 1.07 1.43 9.03
C ASN A 31 0.02 2.45 8.59
N VAL A 32 -1.24 2.23 8.98
CA VAL A 32 -2.35 3.15 8.68
C VAL A 32 -3.01 3.55 9.99
N GLY A 33 -3.05 4.85 10.26
CA GLY A 33 -3.70 5.43 11.43
C GLY A 33 -4.72 6.51 11.05
N MET A 34 -5.67 6.78 11.93
CA MET A 34 -6.68 7.83 11.75
C MET A 34 -6.54 8.88 12.83
N ALA A 35 -6.51 10.17 12.44
CA ALA A 35 -6.62 11.27 13.37
C ALA A 35 -7.34 12.46 12.72
N GLN A 36 -8.30 13.04 13.44
CA GLN A 36 -9.00 14.28 13.01
C GLN A 36 -9.61 14.18 11.59
N GLY A 37 -10.12 13.00 11.20
CA GLY A 37 -10.72 12.77 9.88
C GLY A 37 -9.72 12.58 8.73
N VAL A 38 -8.42 12.58 9.02
CA VAL A 38 -7.36 12.31 8.05
C VAL A 38 -6.76 10.93 8.33
N ALA A 39 -6.60 10.15 7.27
CA ALA A 39 -5.82 8.92 7.30
C ALA A 39 -4.35 9.25 7.10
N TYR A 40 -3.50 8.76 7.99
CA TYR A 40 -2.05 8.84 7.88
C TYR A 40 -1.52 7.46 7.54
N ILE A 41 -0.85 7.36 6.40
CA ILE A 41 -0.14 6.16 5.98
C ILE A 41 1.35 6.39 6.16
N ASP A 42 1.95 5.63 7.05
CA ASP A 42 3.38 5.62 7.30
C ASP A 42 4.03 4.53 6.48
N PHE A 43 5.05 4.92 5.74
CA PHE A 43 5.97 4.01 5.07
C PHE A 43 7.33 4.12 5.72
N GLY A 44 7.85 3.00 6.17
CA GLY A 44 9.10 2.91 6.89
C GLY A 44 9.96 1.74 6.45
N PHE A 45 11.17 1.72 6.99
CA PHE A 45 12.10 0.63 6.85
C PHE A 45 12.52 0.13 8.23
N ILE A 46 12.29 -1.15 8.48
CA ILE A 46 12.77 -1.86 9.65
C ILE A 46 13.84 -2.84 9.17
N GLU A 47 14.99 -2.88 9.83
CA GLU A 47 16.06 -3.80 9.44
C GLU A 47 15.58 -5.26 9.48
N PRO A 48 15.74 -6.04 8.40
CA PRO A 48 15.27 -7.43 8.35
C PRO A 48 15.84 -8.32 9.47
N ALA A 49 17.08 -8.06 9.90
CA ALA A 49 17.71 -8.78 11.00
C ALA A 49 16.96 -8.59 12.33
N LEU A 50 16.43 -7.37 12.58
CA LEU A 50 15.62 -7.10 13.75
C LEU A 50 14.27 -7.81 13.68
N LEU A 51 13.60 -7.81 12.52
CA LEU A 51 12.36 -8.57 12.30
C LEU A 51 12.58 -10.08 12.54
N ALA A 52 13.68 -10.63 12.06
CA ALA A 52 14.03 -12.04 12.26
C ALA A 52 14.29 -12.36 13.75
N ALA A 53 14.95 -11.46 14.48
CA ALA A 53 15.17 -11.61 15.92
C ALA A 53 13.85 -11.59 16.71
N VAL A 54 12.89 -10.72 16.34
CA VAL A 54 11.54 -10.71 16.92
C VAL A 54 10.82 -12.04 16.63
N ALA A 55 10.83 -12.50 15.38
CA ALA A 55 10.18 -13.76 15.01
C ALA A 55 10.78 -14.97 15.76
N LYS A 56 12.10 -14.99 15.99
CA LYS A 56 12.79 -16.04 16.75
C LYS A 56 12.44 -15.99 18.23
N THR A 57 12.42 -14.81 18.84
CA THR A 57 12.08 -14.64 20.27
C THR A 57 10.61 -14.93 20.54
N ALA A 58 9.69 -14.49 19.68
CA ALA A 58 8.26 -14.81 19.79
C ALA A 58 7.97 -16.32 19.76
N LYS A 59 8.73 -17.09 18.96
CA LYS A 59 8.64 -18.56 18.92
C LYS A 59 9.19 -19.25 20.17
N ASN A 60 10.14 -18.63 20.87
CA ASN A 60 10.93 -19.25 21.94
C ASN A 60 10.54 -18.83 23.36
N GLY A 61 9.52 -17.98 23.55
CA GLY A 61 9.05 -17.55 24.87
C GLY A 61 9.39 -16.10 25.26
N PRO A 62 9.10 -15.67 26.51
CA PRO A 62 8.25 -14.52 26.80
C PRO A 62 8.88 -13.12 26.67
N ALA A 63 10.05 -12.97 26.05
CA ALA A 63 10.72 -11.69 25.93
C ALA A 63 10.84 -11.22 24.47
N ALA A 64 9.73 -11.24 23.72
CA ALA A 64 9.67 -10.46 22.49
C ALA A 64 9.84 -8.98 22.85
N PRO A 65 10.65 -8.21 22.10
CA PRO A 65 10.88 -6.81 22.41
C PRO A 65 9.57 -6.03 22.33
N LYS A 66 9.29 -5.22 23.35
CA LYS A 66 8.06 -4.40 23.44
C LYS A 66 8.04 -3.25 22.43
N ARG A 67 9.20 -2.94 21.84
CA ARG A 67 9.39 -1.88 20.85
C ARG A 67 10.43 -2.33 19.83
N LEU A 68 10.17 -1.98 18.58
CA LEU A 68 11.09 -2.15 17.48
C LEU A 68 11.29 -0.78 16.83
N ASP A 69 12.53 -0.32 16.77
CA ASP A 69 12.86 0.93 16.10
C ASP A 69 13.07 0.68 14.60
N GLY A 70 12.68 1.68 13.81
CA GLY A 70 12.83 1.69 12.36
C GLY A 70 12.91 3.12 11.85
N HIS A 71 13.15 3.27 10.57
CA HIS A 71 13.28 4.57 9.92
C HIS A 71 11.99 4.93 9.19
N MET A 72 11.39 6.08 9.53
CA MET A 72 10.27 6.62 8.75
C MET A 72 10.81 7.18 7.43
N VAL A 73 10.33 6.65 6.31
CA VAL A 73 10.74 7.04 4.96
C VAL A 73 9.81 8.09 4.39
N THR A 74 8.51 7.93 4.61
CA THR A 74 7.49 8.89 4.16
C THR A 74 6.20 8.72 4.97
N ARG A 75 5.49 9.84 5.17
CA ARG A 75 4.13 9.85 5.72
C ARG A 75 3.21 10.54 4.71
N VAL A 76 2.12 9.87 4.35
CA VAL A 76 1.09 10.39 3.46
C VAL A 76 -0.16 10.70 4.26
N GLY A 77 -0.64 11.93 4.21
CA GLY A 77 -1.97 12.30 4.71
C GLY A 77 -2.99 12.23 3.57
N MET A 78 -4.15 11.63 3.83
CA MET A 78 -5.24 11.56 2.87
C MET A 78 -6.61 11.61 3.54
N ASP A 79 -7.60 12.15 2.83
CA ASP A 79 -8.99 12.06 3.27
C ASP A 79 -9.50 10.61 3.19
N VAL A 80 -10.61 10.34 3.90
CA VAL A 80 -11.20 9.00 3.99
C VAL A 80 -11.64 8.45 2.62
N LEU A 81 -12.15 9.31 1.73
CA LEU A 81 -12.59 8.87 0.41
C LEU A 81 -11.39 8.50 -0.47
N ALA A 82 -10.29 9.23 -0.38
CA ALA A 82 -9.02 8.87 -1.01
C ALA A 82 -8.48 7.53 -0.49
N LEU A 83 -8.56 7.27 0.82
CA LEU A 83 -8.17 5.98 1.40
C LEU A 83 -9.00 4.82 0.84
N VAL A 84 -10.33 4.98 0.72
CA VAL A 84 -11.21 3.97 0.13
C VAL A 84 -10.86 3.71 -1.34
N ARG A 85 -10.54 4.75 -2.11
CA ARG A 85 -10.10 4.60 -3.51
C ARG A 85 -8.77 3.85 -3.59
N LEU A 86 -7.81 4.18 -2.75
CA LEU A 86 -6.52 3.49 -2.67
C LEU A 86 -6.71 2.01 -2.34
N HIS A 87 -7.57 1.68 -1.36
CA HIS A 87 -7.87 0.30 -1.02
C HIS A 87 -8.41 -0.49 -2.22
N LYS A 88 -9.38 0.06 -2.96
CA LYS A 88 -9.94 -0.59 -4.16
C LYS A 88 -8.88 -0.81 -5.25
N GLN A 89 -8.00 0.17 -5.48
CA GLN A 89 -6.92 0.04 -6.46
C GLN A 89 -5.93 -1.07 -6.07
N ILE A 90 -5.53 -1.14 -4.80
CA ILE A 90 -4.66 -2.22 -4.30
C ILE A 90 -5.35 -3.59 -4.51
N GLN A 91 -6.62 -3.72 -4.15
CA GLN A 91 -7.37 -4.96 -4.36
C GLN A 91 -7.39 -5.37 -5.84
N GLN A 92 -7.64 -4.44 -6.75
CA GLN A 92 -7.63 -4.72 -8.20
C GLN A 92 -6.26 -5.20 -8.69
N VAL A 93 -5.17 -4.58 -8.22
CA VAL A 93 -3.81 -5.02 -8.55
C VAL A 93 -3.56 -6.44 -8.04
N LEU A 94 -3.91 -6.75 -6.79
CA LEU A 94 -3.71 -8.08 -6.21
C LEU A 94 -4.52 -9.17 -6.94
N ILE A 95 -5.77 -8.89 -7.31
CA ILE A 95 -6.61 -9.79 -8.10
C ILE A 95 -6.00 -10.03 -9.49
N GLY A 96 -5.47 -8.98 -10.13
CA GLY A 96 -4.78 -9.07 -11.42
C GLY A 96 -3.55 -9.98 -11.35
N LEU A 97 -2.75 -9.88 -10.28
CA LEU A 97 -1.58 -10.74 -10.06
C LEU A 97 -1.96 -12.21 -9.86
N GLN A 98 -3.03 -12.49 -9.10
CA GLN A 98 -3.52 -13.87 -8.91
C GLN A 98 -4.03 -14.49 -10.22
N SER A 99 -4.70 -13.67 -11.04
CA SER A 99 -5.23 -14.10 -12.35
C SER A 99 -4.11 -14.41 -13.35
N ALA A 100 -2.99 -13.69 -13.25
CA ALA A 100 -1.80 -13.95 -14.05
C ALA A 100 -1.01 -15.20 -13.59
N GLN A 101 -1.15 -15.61 -12.32
CA GLN A 101 -0.47 -16.78 -11.75
C GLN A 101 -1.21 -18.10 -12.00
N LYS A 102 -2.51 -18.07 -12.32
CA LYS A 102 -3.22 -19.28 -12.78
C LYS A 102 -2.82 -19.57 -14.23
N PRO A 103 -2.13 -20.68 -14.52
CA PRO A 103 -1.92 -21.09 -15.90
C PRO A 103 -3.29 -21.24 -16.56
N LYS A 104 -3.44 -20.75 -17.79
CA LYS A 104 -4.55 -21.17 -18.65
C LYS A 104 -4.51 -22.70 -18.69
N GLU A 105 -5.42 -23.37 -17.99
CA GLU A 105 -5.76 -24.75 -18.30
C GLU A 105 -6.14 -24.74 -19.78
N LYS A 106 -5.24 -25.25 -20.62
CA LYS A 106 -5.52 -25.53 -22.02
C LYS A 106 -6.56 -26.65 -22.03
N GLY A 107 -7.83 -26.27 -22.07
CA GLY A 107 -8.91 -27.14 -22.48
C GLY A 107 -8.72 -27.50 -23.94
N VAL A 108 -8.32 -28.77 -24.16
CA VAL A 108 -8.77 -29.74 -25.17
C VAL A 108 -9.19 -29.19 -26.53
N GLU A 109 -8.51 -29.68 -27.57
CA GLU A 109 -9.16 -30.11 -28.82
C GLU A 109 -8.88 -31.61 -28.99
#